data_AF-A0A524GWA4-F1
#
_entry.id   AF-A0A524GWA4-F1
#
_cell.length_a   1.000
_cell.length_b   1.000
_cell.length_c   1.000
_cell.angle_alpha   90.00
_cell.angle_beta   90.00
_cell.angle_gamma   90.00
#
_symmetry.space_group_name_H-M   'P 1'
#
loop_
_entity.id
_entity.type
_entity.pdbx_description
1 polymer ?
#
loop_
_entity_poly.entity_id
_entity_poly.type
_entity_poly.pdbx_seq_one_letter_code
_entity_poly.pdbx_strand_id
1 'polypeptide(L)'
;MTIMNLILRIGFLRSPHRTDRVRSALPALALAGGLCAGLLFGLSGCGDGAEETGATFSLSGDETAFIDTLQAHTFRYFWELCNPQTGLAPDRAPTPSFASIGATGFALTSYPIGVERGYISREDAVERVLLTLRFLRDAPQNADPSGAAGFHGFYYHFVVPETGARFGTVELSTVDTALLLAGALFCQSYFDGGTAGEDSIRAIAEELY
;
A
#
# COMPACT_ATOMS: atom_id res chain seq x y z
N MET A 1 10.90 -1.03 -16.90
CA MET A 1 10.56 -2.03 -15.86
C MET A 1 9.17 -1.67 -15.36
N THR A 2 8.14 -2.40 -15.81
CA THR A 2 6.72 -1.98 -15.73
C THR A 2 6.16 -2.14 -14.31
N ILE A 3 5.17 -1.34 -13.91
CA ILE A 3 4.46 -1.36 -12.60
C ILE A 3 4.04 -2.78 -12.16
N MET A 4 3.78 -3.68 -13.11
CA MET A 4 3.54 -5.11 -12.83
C MET A 4 4.68 -5.80 -12.07
N ASN A 5 5.95 -5.46 -12.31
CA ASN A 5 7.07 -6.06 -11.58
C ASN A 5 7.17 -5.57 -10.13
N LEU A 6 6.69 -4.36 -9.82
CA LEU A 6 6.61 -3.86 -8.45
C LEU A 6 5.55 -4.66 -7.66
N ILE A 7 4.39 -4.91 -8.26
CA ILE A 7 3.32 -5.74 -7.65
C ILE A 7 3.78 -7.20 -7.48
N LEU A 8 4.53 -7.75 -8.46
CA LEU A 8 5.03 -9.12 -8.39
C LEU A 8 6.17 -9.32 -7.39
N ARG A 9 6.98 -8.29 -7.11
CA ARG A 9 8.02 -8.33 -6.07
C ARG A 9 7.47 -8.21 -4.65
N ILE A 10 6.28 -7.64 -4.47
CA ILE A 10 5.55 -7.56 -3.18
C ILE A 10 4.79 -8.88 -2.87
N GLY A 11 5.13 -9.96 -3.58
CA GLY A 11 4.49 -11.27 -3.46
C GLY A 11 4.60 -11.90 -2.08
N PHE A 12 3.55 -11.73 -1.27
CA PHE A 12 2.90 -12.72 -0.42
C PHE A 12 3.78 -13.90 0.04
N LEU A 13 4.78 -13.63 0.90
CA LEU A 13 5.50 -14.69 1.59
C LEU A 13 4.61 -15.27 2.70
N ARG A 14 3.98 -16.38 2.36
CA ARG A 14 3.33 -17.34 3.24
C ARG A 14 4.28 -17.69 4.39
N SER A 15 4.00 -17.20 5.60
CA SER A 15 4.70 -17.58 6.83
C SER A 15 4.64 -19.11 7.02
N PRO A 16 5.77 -19.82 7.15
CA PRO A 16 5.78 -21.26 7.33
C PRO A 16 6.00 -21.61 8.81
N HIS A 17 5.05 -21.31 9.70
CA HIS A 17 5.03 -21.95 11.02
C HIS A 17 3.63 -22.01 11.63
N ARG A 18 2.88 -23.08 11.29
CA ARG A 18 1.95 -23.68 12.25
C ARG A 18 1.79 -25.18 11.98
N THR A 19 2.53 -25.98 12.74
CA THR A 19 2.43 -27.44 12.75
C THR A 19 1.13 -27.90 13.39
N ASP A 20 0.38 -28.69 12.61
CA ASP A 20 -0.50 -29.81 12.95
C ASP A 20 -1.00 -29.99 14.38
N ARG A 21 -2.33 -29.99 14.53
CA ARG A 21 -3.09 -30.98 15.31
C ARG A 21 -4.58 -30.89 14.97
N VAL A 22 -5.01 -31.60 13.94
CA VAL A 22 -6.41 -32.03 13.80
C VAL A 22 -6.42 -33.55 13.81
N ARG A 23 -6.83 -34.12 14.94
CA ARG A 23 -7.10 -35.55 15.10
C ARG A 23 -8.51 -35.85 14.60
N SER A 24 -8.58 -36.66 13.55
CA SER A 24 -9.50 -37.79 13.34
C SER A 24 -10.98 -37.66 13.76
N ALA A 25 -11.88 -37.76 12.78
CA ALA A 25 -12.95 -38.77 12.78
C ALA A 25 -13.69 -38.79 11.42
N LEU A 26 -13.49 -39.86 10.65
CA LEU A 26 -14.50 -40.38 9.73
C LEU A 26 -15.32 -41.43 10.50
N PRO A 27 -16.58 -41.67 10.08
CA PRO A 27 -16.76 -42.93 9.36
C PRO A 27 -17.67 -42.83 8.13
N ALA A 28 -17.50 -43.85 7.30
CA ALA A 28 -18.15 -44.10 6.03
C ALA A 28 -19.64 -44.43 6.15
N LEU A 29 -20.39 -44.19 5.07
CA LEU A 29 -21.46 -45.10 4.66
C LEU A 29 -21.58 -45.10 3.14
N ALA A 30 -21.41 -46.29 2.56
CA ALA A 30 -21.55 -46.60 1.15
C ALA A 30 -22.97 -47.12 0.85
N LEU A 31 -23.25 -47.21 -0.46
CA LEU A 31 -24.35 -47.89 -1.18
C LEU A 31 -25.60 -47.08 -1.50
N ALA A 32 -25.70 -46.66 -2.77
CA ALA A 32 -26.71 -47.18 -3.68
C ALA A 32 -26.28 -46.90 -5.14
N GLY A 33 -26.02 -47.96 -5.90
CA GLY A 33 -25.84 -47.91 -7.35
C GLY A 33 -27.18 -48.09 -8.07
N GLY A 34 -27.29 -47.56 -9.29
CA GLY A 34 -28.37 -47.95 -10.20
C GLY A 34 -28.70 -46.95 -11.31
N LEU A 35 -28.14 -47.22 -12.49
CA LEU A 35 -28.70 -46.99 -13.85
C LEU A 35 -29.39 -45.66 -14.19
N CYS A 36 -28.77 -44.88 -15.09
CA CYS A 36 -29.47 -44.37 -16.27
C CYS A 36 -28.45 -44.00 -17.35
N ALA A 37 -28.14 -44.96 -18.22
CA ALA A 37 -27.51 -44.72 -19.50
C ALA A 37 -28.61 -44.49 -20.54
N GLY A 38 -28.49 -43.40 -21.31
CA GLY A 38 -29.20 -43.21 -22.57
C GLY A 38 -30.10 -41.99 -22.61
N LEU A 39 -29.58 -40.90 -23.20
CA LEU A 39 -30.25 -40.15 -24.28
C LEU A 39 -29.32 -39.02 -24.75
N LEU A 40 -28.56 -39.34 -25.80
CA LEU A 40 -28.00 -38.38 -26.74
C LEU A 40 -29.17 -37.87 -27.60
N PHE A 41 -29.47 -36.57 -27.55
CA PHE A 41 -30.06 -35.87 -28.68
C PHE A 41 -29.53 -34.43 -28.74
N GLY A 42 -29.13 -34.05 -29.95
CA GLY A 42 -28.23 -32.96 -30.26
C GLY A 42 -28.69 -31.57 -29.81
N LEU A 43 -27.73 -30.81 -29.33
CA LEU A 43 -27.60 -29.39 -29.65
C LEU A 43 -26.22 -29.23 -30.28
N SER A 44 -26.17 -29.33 -31.62
CA SER A 44 -25.11 -28.67 -32.39
C SER A 44 -25.30 -27.17 -32.19
N GLY A 45 -24.78 -26.65 -31.09
CA GLY A 45 -24.53 -25.22 -30.95
C GLY A 45 -23.42 -24.88 -31.93
N CYS A 46 -23.66 -23.89 -32.79
CA CYS A 46 -22.63 -23.25 -33.57
C CYS A 46 -21.50 -22.86 -32.62
N GLY A 47 -20.40 -23.62 -32.67
CA GLY A 47 -19.11 -23.12 -32.24
C GLY A 47 -18.68 -22.09 -33.26
N ASP A 48 -19.28 -20.90 -33.21
CA ASP A 48 -18.59 -19.72 -33.67
C ASP A 48 -17.36 -19.62 -32.77
N GLY A 49 -16.22 -20.02 -33.33
CA GLY A 49 -14.93 -19.61 -32.82
C GLY A 49 -14.92 -18.09 -32.90
N ALA A 50 -15.41 -17.44 -31.85
CA ALA A 50 -15.03 -16.09 -31.53
C ALA A 50 -13.53 -16.16 -31.28
N GLU A 51 -12.74 -15.93 -32.34
CA GLU A 51 -11.37 -15.48 -32.16
C GLU A 51 -11.47 -14.24 -31.27
N GLU A 52 -11.08 -14.40 -29.99
CA GLU A 52 -10.67 -13.25 -29.20
C GLU A 52 -9.49 -12.64 -29.93
N THR A 53 -9.80 -11.68 -30.81
CA THR A 53 -8.86 -10.68 -31.26
C THR A 53 -8.58 -9.80 -30.05
N GLY A 54 -7.80 -10.35 -29.12
CA GLY A 54 -7.22 -9.62 -28.01
C GLY A 54 -6.26 -8.60 -28.61
N ALA A 55 -6.81 -7.47 -29.04
CA ALA A 55 -6.02 -6.31 -29.42
C ALA A 55 -5.18 -5.96 -28.19
N THR A 56 -3.89 -6.30 -28.23
CA THR A 56 -2.93 -5.92 -27.20
C THR A 56 -2.84 -4.40 -27.20
N PHE A 57 -3.43 -3.79 -26.18
CA PHE A 57 -3.27 -2.37 -25.92
C PHE A 57 -1.78 -2.08 -25.69
N SER A 58 -1.22 -1.14 -26.46
CA SER A 58 0.13 -0.63 -26.30
C SER A 58 0.10 0.88 -26.38
N LEU A 59 0.85 1.52 -25.49
CA LEU A 59 1.08 2.96 -25.55
C LEU A 59 1.99 3.28 -26.74
N SER A 60 1.74 4.40 -27.41
CA SER A 60 2.69 5.03 -28.32
C SER A 60 3.93 5.55 -27.57
N GLY A 61 4.97 5.91 -28.32
CA GLY A 61 6.16 6.54 -27.75
C GLY A 61 5.86 7.85 -27.02
N ASP A 62 4.99 8.68 -27.60
CA ASP A 62 4.59 9.97 -27.02
C ASP A 62 3.75 9.80 -25.76
N GLU A 63 2.81 8.87 -25.74
CA GLU A 63 2.03 8.54 -24.54
C GLU A 63 2.93 8.01 -23.42
N THR A 64 3.90 7.16 -23.76
CA THR A 64 4.88 6.64 -22.79
C THR A 64 5.71 7.79 -22.19
N ALA A 65 6.25 8.68 -23.02
CA ALA A 65 7.04 9.82 -22.58
C ALA A 65 6.21 10.80 -21.73
N PHE A 66 4.94 11.00 -22.08
CA PHE A 66 4.01 11.82 -21.30
C PHE A 66 3.76 11.21 -19.92
N ILE A 67 3.45 9.91 -19.85
CA ILE A 67 3.21 9.22 -18.57
C ILE A 67 4.46 9.21 -17.69
N ASP A 68 5.65 8.98 -18.25
CA ASP A 68 6.90 9.02 -17.48
C ASP A 68 7.15 10.43 -16.90
N THR A 69 6.88 11.49 -17.67
CA THR A 69 6.97 12.88 -17.20
C THR A 69 5.95 13.17 -16.11
N LEU A 70 4.69 12.76 -16.31
CA LEU A 70 3.61 12.95 -15.36
C LEU A 70 3.92 12.27 -14.03
N GLN A 71 4.46 11.04 -14.07
CA GLN A 71 4.86 10.30 -12.88
C GLN A 71 6.01 10.97 -12.13
N ALA A 72 7.05 11.41 -12.84
CA ALA A 72 8.17 12.12 -12.23
C ALA A 72 7.72 13.43 -11.55
N HIS A 73 6.86 14.21 -12.21
CA HIS A 73 6.33 15.45 -11.65
C HIS A 73 5.40 15.22 -10.47
N THR A 74 4.57 14.17 -10.51
CA THR A 74 3.71 13.81 -9.39
C THR A 74 4.52 13.33 -8.19
N PHE A 75 5.59 12.54 -8.42
CA PHE A 75 6.50 12.13 -7.36
C PHE A 75 7.17 13.33 -6.67
N ARG A 76 7.57 14.36 -7.44
CA ARG A 76 8.17 15.58 -6.89
C ARG A 76 7.28 16.28 -5.87
N TYR A 77 5.96 16.21 -5.99
CA TYR A 77 5.06 16.73 -4.96
C TYR A 77 5.41 16.18 -3.57
N PHE A 78 5.52 14.85 -3.45
CA PHE A 78 5.84 14.21 -2.17
C PHE A 78 7.32 14.37 -1.80
N TRP A 79 8.21 14.32 -2.79
CA TRP A 79 9.64 14.41 -2.52
C TRP A 79 10.06 15.79 -2.01
N GLU A 80 9.56 16.84 -2.64
CA GLU A 80 9.97 18.23 -2.42
C GLU A 80 9.10 18.94 -1.38
N LEU A 81 7.82 18.59 -1.24
CA LEU A 81 6.88 19.37 -0.42
C LEU A 81 6.49 18.73 0.91
N CYS A 82 6.79 17.44 1.15
CA CYS A 82 6.60 16.87 2.49
C CYS A 82 7.50 17.60 3.50
N ASN A 83 7.00 17.80 4.72
CA ASN A 83 7.75 18.51 5.75
C ASN A 83 9.08 17.78 6.04
N PRO A 84 10.24 18.46 5.97
CA PRO A 84 11.54 17.80 6.08
C PRO A 84 11.90 17.34 7.51
N GLN A 85 11.12 17.72 8.53
CA GLN A 85 11.34 17.33 9.93
C GLN A 85 10.39 16.21 10.38
N THR A 86 9.20 16.14 9.80
CA THR A 86 8.16 15.17 10.21
C THR A 86 7.82 14.16 9.13
N GLY A 87 8.19 14.45 7.87
CA GLY A 87 7.84 13.63 6.71
C GLY A 87 6.35 13.66 6.35
N LEU A 88 5.56 14.53 6.98
CA LEU A 88 4.13 14.67 6.73
C LEU A 88 3.87 15.38 5.39
N ALA A 89 2.91 14.87 4.62
CA ALA A 89 2.54 15.41 3.32
C ALA A 89 1.51 16.56 3.45
N PRO A 90 1.71 17.69 2.75
CA PRO A 90 0.70 18.75 2.70
C PRO A 90 -0.56 18.26 1.99
N ASP A 91 -1.72 18.72 2.44
CA ASP A 91 -3.01 18.42 1.80
C ASP A 91 -3.09 19.00 0.38
N ARG A 92 -2.50 20.18 0.16
CA ARG A 92 -2.47 20.85 -1.14
C ARG A 92 -1.26 21.75 -1.32
N ALA A 93 -0.99 22.08 -2.59
CA ALA A 93 0.01 23.05 -3.03
C ALA A 93 -0.57 23.94 -4.16
N PRO A 94 0.00 25.14 -4.43
CA PRO A 94 1.17 25.75 -3.80
C PRO A 94 0.85 26.57 -2.54
N THR A 95 -0.43 26.80 -2.22
CA THR A 95 -0.79 27.51 -0.99
C THR A 95 -0.47 26.64 0.22
N PRO A 96 0.29 27.15 1.21
CA PRO A 96 0.56 26.41 2.44
C PRO A 96 -0.73 25.89 3.09
N SER A 97 -0.67 24.66 3.62
CA SER A 97 -1.81 23.94 4.18
C SER A 97 -1.39 23.10 5.38
N PHE A 98 -2.38 22.57 6.10
CA PHE A 98 -2.19 21.48 7.06
C PHE A 98 -1.69 20.22 6.34
N ALA A 99 -1.17 19.27 7.11
CA ALA A 99 -0.80 17.97 6.58
C ALA A 99 -1.98 17.00 6.61
N SER A 100 -2.05 16.12 5.62
CA SER A 100 -3.06 15.05 5.52
C SER A 100 -2.42 13.70 5.82
N ILE A 101 -3.04 12.95 6.75
CA ILE A 101 -2.59 11.61 7.10
C ILE A 101 -2.74 10.64 5.92
N GLY A 102 -3.87 10.70 5.20
CA GLY A 102 -4.08 9.89 4.00
C GLY A 102 -3.05 10.22 2.91
N ALA A 103 -2.79 11.51 2.66
CA ALA A 103 -1.74 11.93 1.72
C ALA A 103 -0.34 11.46 2.15
N THR A 104 -0.07 11.42 3.46
CA THR A 104 1.19 10.89 4.01
C THR A 104 1.34 9.39 3.72
N GLY A 105 0.25 8.61 3.76
CA GLY A 105 0.24 7.21 3.30
C GLY A 105 0.62 7.05 1.83
N PHE A 106 0.10 7.93 0.96
CA PHE A 106 0.49 7.94 -0.45
C PHE A 106 1.93 8.41 -0.66
N ALA A 107 2.43 9.34 0.15
CA ALA A 107 3.82 9.76 0.14
C ALA A 107 4.75 8.58 0.44
N LEU A 108 4.46 7.79 1.50
CA LEU A 108 5.22 6.58 1.83
C LEU A 108 5.27 5.61 0.63
N THR A 109 4.13 5.34 -0.01
CA THR A 109 4.06 4.48 -1.20
C THR A 109 4.89 5.03 -2.38
N SER A 110 4.96 6.36 -2.52
CA SER A 110 5.68 7.00 -3.62
C SER A 110 7.20 6.82 -3.55
N TYR A 111 7.78 6.61 -2.36
CA TYR A 111 9.24 6.52 -2.21
C TYR A 111 9.83 5.25 -2.86
N PRO A 112 9.33 4.02 -2.59
CA PRO A 112 9.69 2.84 -3.37
C PRO A 112 9.50 3.01 -4.89
N ILE A 113 8.42 3.67 -5.33
CA ILE A 113 8.19 3.94 -6.75
C ILE A 113 9.30 4.84 -7.31
N GLY A 114 9.70 5.86 -6.55
CA GLY A 114 10.83 6.73 -6.88
C GLY A 114 12.15 5.96 -7.02
N VAL A 115 12.40 4.97 -6.16
CA VAL A 115 13.57 4.08 -6.27
C VAL A 115 13.54 3.27 -7.56
N GLU A 116 12.43 2.57 -7.84
CA GLU A 116 12.28 1.75 -9.04
C GLU A 116 12.34 2.55 -10.35
N ARG A 117 11.95 3.82 -10.29
CA ARG A 117 12.02 4.76 -11.42
C ARG A 117 13.35 5.51 -11.51
N GLY A 118 14.25 5.33 -10.55
CA GLY A 118 15.54 6.02 -10.50
C GLY A 118 15.43 7.53 -10.24
N TYR A 119 14.33 7.98 -9.62
CA TYR A 119 14.14 9.38 -9.23
C TYR A 119 14.94 9.74 -7.97
N ILE A 120 15.13 8.77 -7.07
CA ILE A 120 15.91 8.88 -5.83
C ILE A 120 16.69 7.59 -5.59
N SER A 121 17.74 7.64 -4.76
CA SER A 121 18.43 6.43 -4.33
C SER A 121 17.58 5.64 -3.32
N ARG A 122 17.90 4.35 -3.14
CA ARG A 122 17.23 3.52 -2.13
C ARG A 122 17.54 4.02 -0.73
N GLU A 123 18.76 4.47 -0.51
CA GLU A 123 19.25 5.02 0.74
C GLU A 123 18.46 6.29 1.12
N ASP A 124 18.30 7.23 0.19
CA ASP A 124 17.50 8.45 0.40
C ASP A 124 16.03 8.11 0.73
N ALA A 125 15.49 7.08 0.08
CA ALA A 125 14.13 6.61 0.34
C ALA A 125 14.01 6.02 1.76
N VAL A 126 14.99 5.20 2.19
CA VAL A 126 15.02 4.63 3.55
C VAL A 126 15.07 5.72 4.61
N GLU A 127 15.91 6.74 4.42
CA GLU A 127 16.00 7.89 5.33
C GLU A 127 14.67 8.62 5.44
N ARG A 128 14.02 8.92 4.30
CA ARG A 128 12.74 9.61 4.27
C ARG A 128 11.62 8.78 4.93
N VAL A 129 11.55 7.49 4.64
CA VAL A 129 10.54 6.60 5.23
C VAL A 129 10.72 6.50 6.73
N LEU A 130 11.96 6.32 7.22
CA LEU A 130 12.23 6.26 8.64
C LEU A 130 11.90 7.55 9.37
N LEU A 131 12.18 8.71 8.76
CA LEU A 131 11.77 10.00 9.30
C LEU A 131 10.26 10.04 9.56
N THR A 132 9.47 9.72 8.53
CA THR A 132 8.00 9.73 8.62
C THR A 132 7.48 8.71 9.63
N LEU A 133 7.95 7.45 9.56
CA LEU A 133 7.45 6.39 10.44
C LEU A 133 7.81 6.62 11.91
N ARG A 134 9.02 7.09 12.21
CA ARG A 134 9.43 7.42 13.59
C ARG A 134 8.61 8.59 14.13
N PHE A 135 8.42 9.62 13.32
CA PHE A 135 7.59 10.75 13.71
C PHE A 135 6.17 10.30 14.08
N LEU A 136 5.53 9.47 13.24
CA LEU A 136 4.18 8.97 13.49
C LEU A 136 4.11 8.09 14.74
N ARG A 137 5.04 7.15 14.90
CA ARG A 137 5.13 6.28 16.09
C ARG A 137 5.28 7.09 17.38
N ASP A 138 6.12 8.13 17.36
CA ASP A 138 6.44 8.93 18.54
C ASP A 138 5.41 10.07 18.78
N ALA A 139 4.49 10.30 17.84
CA ALA A 139 3.51 11.37 17.93
C ALA A 139 2.51 11.13 19.08
N PRO A 140 2.10 12.16 19.84
CA PRO A 140 1.22 11.96 20.99
C PRO A 140 -0.13 11.35 20.61
N GLN A 141 -0.50 10.27 21.31
CA GLN A 141 -1.77 9.54 21.14
C GLN A 141 -2.58 9.59 22.44
N ASN A 142 -3.59 10.47 22.52
CA ASN A 142 -4.40 10.66 23.73
C ASN A 142 -5.73 11.40 23.44
N ALA A 143 -6.54 11.61 24.48
CA ALA A 143 -7.86 12.24 24.36
C ALA A 143 -7.83 13.78 24.30
N ASP A 144 -6.65 14.42 24.32
CA ASP A 144 -6.51 15.86 24.15
C ASP A 144 -6.92 16.26 22.73
N PRO A 145 -7.95 17.10 22.57
CA PRO A 145 -8.44 17.50 21.26
C PRO A 145 -7.49 18.43 20.50
N SER A 146 -6.38 18.88 21.08
CA SER A 146 -5.49 19.90 20.53
C SER A 146 -4.00 19.53 20.55
N GLY A 147 -3.57 18.63 21.44
CA GLY A 147 -2.17 18.24 21.60
C GLY A 147 -1.79 16.89 20.99
N ALA A 148 -2.77 16.10 20.55
CA ALA A 148 -2.54 14.75 20.05
C ALA A 148 -2.61 14.68 18.51
N ALA A 149 -1.78 13.80 17.94
CA ALA A 149 -1.87 13.40 16.54
C ALA A 149 -2.99 12.37 16.31
N GLY A 150 -3.45 11.74 17.38
CA GLY A 150 -4.46 10.71 17.32
C GLY A 150 -4.88 10.16 18.68
N PHE A 151 -5.70 9.11 18.65
CA PHE A 151 -6.16 8.42 19.85
C PHE A 151 -6.39 6.94 19.56
N HIS A 152 -5.96 6.07 20.47
CA HIS A 152 -6.08 4.61 20.35
C HIS A 152 -5.53 4.03 19.03
N GLY A 153 -4.42 4.59 18.52
CA GLY A 153 -3.76 4.12 17.30
C GLY A 153 -4.36 4.65 16.01
N PHE A 154 -5.48 5.38 16.08
CA PHE A 154 -6.01 6.12 14.94
C PHE A 154 -5.41 7.52 14.92
N TYR A 155 -5.29 8.11 13.73
CA TYR A 155 -4.81 9.47 13.54
C TYR A 155 -5.94 10.41 13.12
N TYR A 156 -5.81 11.69 13.46
CA TYR A 156 -6.71 12.72 12.96
C TYR A 156 -6.50 12.94 11.47
N HIS A 157 -7.57 13.25 10.73
CA HIS A 157 -7.50 13.49 9.28
C HIS A 157 -6.41 14.51 8.91
N PHE A 158 -6.45 15.68 9.57
CA PHE A 158 -5.52 16.76 9.37
C PHE A 158 -4.73 17.09 10.64
N VAL A 159 -3.44 17.34 10.44
CA VAL A 159 -2.50 17.67 11.51
C VAL A 159 -1.63 18.87 11.13
N VAL A 160 -1.10 19.55 12.14
CA VAL A 160 -0.14 20.65 11.98
C VAL A 160 1.19 20.05 11.50
N PRO A 161 1.72 20.45 10.32
CA PRO A 161 2.88 19.80 9.72
C PRO A 161 4.13 19.72 10.61
N GLU A 162 4.35 20.73 11.46
CA GLU A 162 5.55 20.86 12.29
C GLU A 162 5.46 20.02 13.57
N THR A 163 4.25 19.74 14.07
CA THR A 163 4.06 19.15 15.41
C THR A 163 3.28 17.84 15.39
N GLY A 164 2.53 17.57 14.33
CA GLY A 164 1.60 16.43 14.25
C GLY A 164 0.35 16.61 15.09
N ALA A 165 0.19 17.72 15.82
CA ALA A 165 -1.02 18.00 16.59
C ALA A 165 -2.23 18.15 15.68
N ARG A 166 -3.42 17.74 16.15
CA ARG A 166 -4.68 17.89 15.41
C ARG A 166 -4.86 19.31 14.88
N PHE A 167 -5.18 19.41 13.59
CA PHE A 167 -5.53 20.70 12.98
C PHE A 167 -7.01 21.01 13.17
N GLY A 168 -7.35 22.05 13.95
CA GLY A 168 -8.72 22.50 14.14
C GLY A 168 -9.65 21.41 14.72
N THR A 169 -10.89 21.36 14.23
CA THR A 169 -11.92 20.41 14.70
C THR A 169 -12.19 19.34 13.64
N VAL A 170 -11.21 18.47 13.39
CA VAL A 170 -11.31 17.37 12.40
C VAL A 170 -11.44 16.01 13.07
N GLU A 171 -12.15 15.08 12.47
CA GLU A 171 -12.39 13.75 13.02
C GLU A 171 -11.12 12.93 13.21
N LEU A 172 -11.17 12.01 14.17
CA LEU A 172 -10.27 10.87 14.22
C LEU A 172 -10.66 9.97 13.04
N SER A 173 -9.77 9.84 12.05
CA SER A 173 -10.13 9.30 10.74
C SER A 173 -9.66 7.87 10.58
N THR A 174 -10.61 6.93 10.59
CA THR A 174 -10.33 5.52 10.33
C THR A 174 -9.87 5.27 8.90
N VAL A 175 -10.42 6.02 7.94
CA VAL A 175 -10.08 5.90 6.51
C VAL A 175 -8.65 6.38 6.26
N ASP A 176 -8.29 7.55 6.76
CA ASP A 176 -6.93 8.07 6.55
C ASP A 176 -5.88 7.27 7.30
N THR A 177 -6.23 6.78 8.51
CA THR A 177 -5.37 5.82 9.23
C THR A 177 -5.15 4.57 8.39
N ALA A 178 -6.19 4.00 7.77
CA ALA A 178 -6.04 2.82 6.93
C ALA A 178 -5.16 3.10 5.69
N LEU A 179 -5.31 4.26 5.05
CA LEU A 179 -4.46 4.68 3.92
C LEU A 179 -3.00 4.90 4.35
N LEU A 180 -2.77 5.48 5.52
CA LEU A 180 -1.45 5.63 6.11
C LEU A 180 -0.79 4.27 6.33
N LEU A 181 -1.49 3.35 6.99
CA LEU A 181 -0.99 2.02 7.29
C LEU A 181 -0.74 1.22 6.02
N ALA A 182 -1.58 1.35 4.99
CA ALA A 182 -1.32 0.73 3.69
C ALA A 182 0.02 1.19 3.10
N GLY A 183 0.34 2.48 3.18
CA GLY A 183 1.65 3.02 2.77
C GLY A 183 2.81 2.52 3.62
N ALA A 184 2.63 2.45 4.94
CA ALA A 184 3.65 1.92 5.87
C ALA A 184 3.96 0.44 5.60
N LEU A 185 2.93 -0.39 5.42
CA LEU A 185 3.05 -1.82 5.11
C LEU A 185 3.62 -2.05 3.69
N PHE A 186 3.34 -1.15 2.75
CA PHE A 186 3.98 -1.17 1.43
C PHE A 186 5.49 -0.97 1.57
N CYS A 187 5.92 0.02 2.35
CA CYS A 187 7.33 0.23 2.66
C CYS A 187 7.94 -0.96 3.39
N GLN A 188 7.27 -1.51 4.41
CA GLN A 188 7.71 -2.73 5.11
C GLN A 188 8.00 -3.87 4.13
N SER A 189 7.11 -4.08 3.16
CA SER A 189 7.23 -5.17 2.18
C SER A 189 8.33 -4.92 1.14
N TYR A 190 8.56 -3.65 0.77
CA TYR A 190 9.55 -3.27 -0.26
C TYR A 190 10.98 -3.15 0.27
N PHE A 191 11.14 -2.69 1.51
CA PHE A 191 12.43 -2.53 2.18
C PHE A 191 12.82 -3.82 2.92
N ASP A 192 13.19 -4.84 2.15
CA ASP A 192 13.50 -6.21 2.58
C ASP A 192 15.00 -6.52 2.69
N GLY A 193 15.87 -5.52 2.51
CA GLY A 193 17.32 -5.65 2.66
C GLY A 193 17.76 -5.85 4.11
N GLY A 194 18.98 -6.35 4.28
CA GLY A 194 19.60 -6.62 5.60
C GLY A 194 20.34 -5.43 6.21
N THR A 195 19.91 -4.20 5.93
CA THR A 195 20.51 -2.99 6.53
C THR A 195 19.74 -2.61 7.79
N ALA A 196 20.41 -2.00 8.77
CA ALA A 196 19.76 -1.55 10.01
C ALA A 196 18.61 -0.55 9.75
N GLY A 197 18.70 0.24 8.67
CA GLY A 197 17.64 1.15 8.26
C GLY A 197 16.39 0.43 7.80
N GLU A 198 16.54 -0.54 6.90
CA GLU A 198 15.41 -1.35 6.40
C GLU A 198 14.82 -2.25 7.49
N ASP A 199 15.66 -2.81 8.38
CA ASP A 199 15.21 -3.53 9.58
C ASP A 199 14.32 -2.64 10.46
N SER A 200 14.72 -1.38 10.66
CA SER A 200 13.96 -0.40 11.44
C SER A 200 12.63 -0.03 10.76
N ILE A 201 12.59 0.09 9.43
CA ILE A 201 11.34 0.33 8.69
C ILE A 201 10.36 -0.79 8.99
N ARG A 202 10.81 -2.04 8.87
CA ARG A 202 9.93 -3.20 9.07
C ARG A 202 9.42 -3.30 10.50
N ALA A 203 10.27 -3.02 11.48
CA ALA A 203 9.88 -3.04 12.90
C ALA A 203 8.86 -1.94 13.24
N ILE A 204 9.08 -0.70 12.78
CA ILE A 204 8.18 0.42 13.11
C ILE A 204 6.85 0.30 12.37
N ALA A 205 6.85 -0.17 11.12
CA ALA A 205 5.62 -0.41 10.38
C ALA A 205 4.72 -1.46 11.07
N GLU A 206 5.31 -2.53 11.61
CA GLU A 206 4.59 -3.54 12.39
C GLU A 206 4.05 -2.98 13.72
N GLU A 207 4.78 -2.08 14.37
CA GLU A 207 4.32 -1.43 15.61
C GLU A 207 3.11 -0.50 15.37
N LEU A 208 3.04 0.10 14.19
CA LEU A 208 1.94 1.00 13.80
C LEU A 208 0.66 0.27 13.37
N TYR A 209 0.76 -0.98 12.91
CA TYR A 209 -0.34 -1.79 12.36
C TYR A 209 -1.04 -2.67 13.42
#